data_AF-A0A951RLG3-F1
#
_entry.id   AF-A0A951RLG3-F1
#
_cell.length_a   1.000
_cell.length_b   1.000
_cell.length_c   1.000
_cell.angle_alpha   90.00
_cell.angle_beta   90.00
_cell.angle_gamma   90.00
#
_symmetry.space_group_name_H-M   'P 1'
#
loop_
_entity.id
_entity.type
_entity.pdbx_description
1 polymer ?
#
loop_
_entity_poly.entity_id
_entity_poly.type
_entity_poly.pdbx_seq_one_letter_code
_entity_poly.pdbx_strand_id
1 'polypeptide(L)'
;MQAFKVHEQIVTDYKDYLKSFNIISDKRINAFVDDAFKKDEYIPEPLIQFNPSYKRAAAIQTLINEGVIHRDIEKTFGKFNLFVHQEEALRKGAAGKSFIVTSGTGSGKSLTFLGTIFNHLFKHQEEPGVKAILVYPMNALINSQEEEIKKLAANFGDDFPVTFRKYTGQESEEQRQEVESNPPDIILT
;
A
#
# COMPACT_ATOMS: atom_id res chain seq x y z
N MET A 1 -12.26 -31.37 -6.43
CA MET A 1 -12.68 -31.25 -7.85
C MET A 1 -14.02 -30.50 -7.98
N GLN A 2 -14.22 -29.40 -7.23
CA GLN A 2 -15.42 -28.54 -7.29
C GLN A 2 -15.12 -27.18 -7.93
N ALA A 3 -13.89 -26.67 -7.79
CA ALA A 3 -13.49 -25.36 -8.33
C ALA A 3 -13.65 -25.25 -9.86
N PHE A 4 -13.32 -26.29 -10.62
CA PHE A 4 -13.49 -26.29 -12.08
C PHE A 4 -14.96 -26.26 -12.50
N LYS A 5 -15.84 -26.98 -11.80
CA LYS A 5 -17.29 -26.92 -12.05
C LYS A 5 -17.88 -25.56 -11.73
N VAL A 6 -17.42 -24.92 -10.64
CA VAL A 6 -17.83 -23.56 -10.29
C VAL A 6 -17.33 -22.56 -11.34
N HIS A 7 -16.10 -22.72 -11.84
CA HIS A 7 -15.56 -21.90 -12.91
C HIS A 7 -16.37 -22.04 -14.20
N GLU A 8 -16.67 -23.27 -14.64
CA GLU A 8 -17.52 -23.53 -15.81
C GLU A 8 -18.91 -22.89 -15.66
N GLN A 9 -19.52 -22.98 -14.47
CA GLN A 9 -20.81 -22.37 -14.18
C GLN A 9 -20.74 -20.84 -14.26
N ILE A 10 -19.76 -20.20 -13.59
CA ILE A 10 -19.59 -18.74 -13.61
C ILE A 10 -19.36 -18.24 -15.04
N VAL A 11 -18.54 -18.96 -15.81
CA VAL A 11 -18.28 -18.65 -17.22
C VAL A 11 -19.57 -18.71 -18.02
N THR A 12 -20.38 -19.75 -17.84
CA THR A 12 -21.67 -19.91 -18.53
C THR A 12 -22.64 -18.78 -18.16
N ASP A 13 -22.81 -18.51 -16.86
CA ASP A 13 -23.70 -17.46 -16.35
C ASP A 13 -23.29 -16.08 -16.90
N TYR A 14 -21.99 -15.80 -16.96
CA TYR A 14 -21.47 -14.55 -17.52
C TYR A 14 -21.73 -14.43 -19.02
N LYS A 15 -21.59 -15.52 -19.78
CA LYS A 15 -21.94 -15.55 -21.22
C LYS A 15 -23.42 -15.25 -21.44
N ASP A 16 -24.30 -15.89 -20.69
CA ASP A 16 -25.75 -15.71 -20.81
C ASP A 16 -26.17 -14.28 -20.43
N TYR A 17 -25.55 -13.72 -19.38
CA TYR A 17 -25.72 -12.33 -19.01
C TYR A 17 -25.35 -11.38 -20.15
N LEU A 18 -24.15 -11.51 -20.75
CA LEU A 18 -23.72 -10.65 -21.86
C LEU A 18 -24.63 -10.78 -23.09
N LYS A 19 -25.14 -11.99 -23.39
CA LYS A 19 -26.10 -12.19 -24.49
C LYS A 19 -27.44 -11.49 -24.24
N SER A 20 -27.88 -11.40 -22.98
CA SER A 20 -29.16 -10.77 -22.63
C SER A 20 -29.24 -9.27 -22.96
N PHE A 21 -28.10 -8.56 -23.00
CA PHE A 21 -28.05 -7.13 -23.39
C PHE A 21 -28.03 -6.90 -24.90
N ASN A 22 -27.79 -7.94 -25.70
CA ASN A 22 -27.56 -7.82 -27.13
C ASN A 22 -28.75 -8.38 -27.93
N ILE A 23 -29.80 -7.57 -28.10
CA ILE A 23 -30.90 -7.89 -29.01
C ILE A 23 -30.51 -7.45 -30.43
N ILE A 24 -29.97 -8.38 -31.22
CA ILE A 24 -29.47 -8.11 -32.58
C ILE A 24 -30.48 -8.62 -33.61
N SER A 25 -31.15 -7.69 -34.29
CA SER A 25 -32.17 -7.98 -35.32
C SER A 25 -31.59 -8.46 -36.66
N ASP A 26 -30.37 -8.03 -37.02
CA ASP A 26 -29.71 -8.49 -38.25
C ASP A 26 -29.13 -9.90 -38.03
N LYS A 27 -29.63 -10.87 -38.80
CA LYS A 27 -29.25 -12.28 -38.69
C LYS A 27 -27.75 -12.53 -38.92
N ARG A 28 -27.09 -11.74 -39.77
CA ARG A 28 -25.67 -11.90 -40.07
C ARG A 28 -24.81 -11.47 -38.89
N ILE A 29 -25.17 -10.34 -38.28
CA ILE A 29 -24.48 -9.80 -37.10
C ILE A 29 -24.73 -10.72 -35.91
N ASN A 30 -25.96 -11.19 -35.74
CA ASN A 30 -26.33 -12.13 -34.68
C ASN A 30 -25.50 -13.43 -34.78
N ALA A 31 -25.42 -14.01 -35.99
CA ALA A 31 -24.61 -15.20 -36.25
C ALA A 31 -23.10 -14.99 -35.98
N PHE A 32 -22.56 -13.82 -36.36
CA PHE A 32 -21.16 -13.46 -36.09
C PHE A 32 -20.89 -13.37 -34.58
N VAL A 33 -21.77 -12.69 -33.84
CA VAL A 33 -21.64 -12.54 -32.39
C VAL A 33 -21.78 -13.90 -31.70
N ASP A 34 -22.75 -14.73 -32.08
CA ASP A 34 -22.91 -16.08 -31.54
C ASP A 34 -21.68 -16.98 -31.81
N ASP A 35 -21.05 -16.85 -32.97
CA ASP A 35 -19.81 -17.56 -33.29
C ASP A 35 -18.63 -17.07 -32.43
N ALA A 36 -18.53 -15.75 -32.19
CA ALA A 36 -17.54 -15.19 -31.28
C ALA A 36 -17.71 -15.72 -29.84
N PHE A 37 -18.96 -15.85 -29.34
CA PHE A 37 -19.25 -16.44 -28.02
C PHE A 37 -18.94 -17.94 -27.91
N LYS A 38 -18.82 -18.66 -29.04
CA LYS A 38 -18.45 -20.10 -29.07
C LYS A 38 -16.95 -20.34 -29.05
N LYS A 39 -16.15 -19.37 -29.48
CA LYS A 39 -14.70 -19.54 -29.65
C LYS A 39 -13.89 -19.46 -28.35
N ASP A 40 -14.52 -19.19 -27.20
CA ASP A 40 -13.90 -19.04 -25.86
C ASP A 40 -12.77 -17.98 -25.76
N GLU A 41 -12.39 -17.33 -26.87
CA GLU A 41 -11.24 -16.40 -26.96
C GLU A 41 -11.33 -15.15 -26.06
N TYR A 42 -12.52 -14.80 -25.57
CA TYR A 42 -12.73 -13.63 -24.70
C TYR A 42 -12.77 -13.98 -23.22
N ILE A 43 -12.71 -15.27 -22.86
CA ILE A 43 -12.64 -15.72 -21.46
C ILE A 43 -11.20 -16.13 -21.19
N PRO A 44 -10.46 -15.37 -20.36
CA PRO A 44 -9.09 -15.75 -20.03
C PRO A 44 -9.10 -17.09 -19.29
N GLU A 45 -8.09 -17.93 -19.56
CA GLU A 45 -7.87 -19.15 -18.79
C GLU A 45 -7.74 -18.81 -17.28
N PRO A 46 -8.18 -19.72 -16.39
CA PRO A 46 -8.06 -19.49 -14.96
C PRO A 46 -6.60 -19.28 -14.58
N LEU A 47 -6.28 -18.09 -14.07
CA LEU A 47 -4.94 -17.77 -13.58
C LEU A 47 -4.68 -18.51 -12.27
N ILE A 48 -3.92 -19.60 -12.34
CA ILE A 48 -3.43 -20.30 -11.15
C ILE A 48 -2.08 -19.70 -10.77
N GLN A 49 -2.09 -18.84 -9.75
CA GLN A 49 -0.87 -18.21 -9.23
C GLN A 49 -0.51 -18.80 -7.87
N PHE A 50 0.73 -19.28 -7.74
CA PHE A 50 1.32 -19.56 -6.43
C PHE A 50 1.83 -18.24 -5.84
N ASN A 51 1.39 -17.92 -4.63
CA ASN A 51 1.89 -16.77 -3.87
C ASN A 51 2.75 -17.27 -2.71
N PRO A 52 4.01 -17.68 -2.97
CA PRO A 52 4.87 -18.18 -1.92
C PRO A 52 5.12 -17.09 -0.88
N SER A 53 5.14 -17.48 0.40
CA SER A 53 5.47 -16.57 1.48
C SER A 53 6.87 -15.98 1.31
N TYR A 54 7.01 -14.69 1.58
CA TYR A 54 8.32 -14.04 1.61
C TYR A 54 9.23 -14.68 2.66
N LYS A 55 10.54 -14.71 2.37
CA LYS A 55 11.56 -15.20 3.30
C LYS A 55 11.54 -14.35 4.58
N ARG A 56 11.39 -15.02 5.73
CA ARG A 56 11.49 -14.40 7.05
C ARG A 56 12.92 -13.96 7.34
N ALA A 57 13.06 -12.88 8.08
CA ALA A 57 14.30 -12.29 8.53
C ALA A 57 14.28 -12.12 10.05
N ALA A 58 15.06 -11.18 10.60
CA ALA A 58 15.12 -10.96 12.04
C ALA A 58 13.81 -10.40 12.62
N ALA A 59 13.65 -10.51 13.94
CA ALA A 59 12.63 -9.77 14.67
C ALA A 59 12.99 -8.27 14.66
N ILE A 60 11.99 -7.40 14.70
CA ILE A 60 12.24 -5.95 14.76
C ILE A 60 13.07 -5.55 15.99
N GLN A 61 12.94 -6.29 17.09
CA GLN A 61 13.73 -6.14 18.32
C GLN A 61 15.23 -6.34 18.08
N THR A 62 15.62 -7.22 17.16
CA THR A 62 17.03 -7.45 16.82
C THR A 62 17.67 -6.17 16.28
N LEU A 63 16.99 -5.48 15.37
CA LEU A 63 17.47 -4.21 14.81
C LEU A 63 17.51 -3.09 15.86
N ILE A 64 16.59 -3.09 16.82
CA ILE A 64 16.60 -2.14 17.95
C ILE A 64 17.81 -2.39 18.86
N ASN A 65 18.04 -3.65 19.24
CA ASN A 65 19.14 -4.04 20.12
C ASN A 65 20.51 -3.80 19.48
N GLU A 66 20.61 -3.92 18.15
CA GLU A 66 21.81 -3.55 17.38
C GLU A 66 22.00 -2.03 17.22
N GLY A 67 21.05 -1.21 17.64
CA GLY A 67 21.09 0.26 17.50
C GLY A 67 20.83 0.76 16.07
N VAL A 68 20.37 -0.10 15.17
CA VAL A 68 20.05 0.26 13.78
C VAL A 68 18.86 1.21 13.74
N ILE A 69 17.77 0.82 14.42
CA ILE A 69 16.52 1.58 14.47
C ILE A 69 16.18 2.03 15.90
N HIS A 70 15.47 3.16 16.02
CA HIS A 70 15.08 3.72 17.31
C HIS A 70 14.12 2.81 18.09
N ARG A 71 14.25 2.76 19.41
CA ARG A 71 13.44 1.89 20.29
C ARG A 71 11.94 2.13 20.18
N ASP A 72 11.55 3.38 19.92
CA ASP A 72 10.13 3.77 19.86
C ASP A 72 9.42 3.32 18.57
N ILE A 73 10.16 2.75 17.60
CA ILE A 73 9.56 2.04 16.46
C ILE A 73 8.67 0.88 16.95
N GLU A 74 9.04 0.22 18.04
CA GLU A 74 8.24 -0.87 18.60
C GLU A 74 6.87 -0.40 19.11
N LYS A 75 6.77 0.85 19.60
CA LYS A 75 5.50 1.42 20.08
C LYS A 75 4.52 1.72 18.94
N THR A 76 5.03 1.94 17.73
CA THR A 76 4.19 2.22 16.55
C THR A 76 3.76 0.92 15.86
N PHE A 77 4.73 0.15 15.37
CA PHE A 77 4.47 -1.04 14.54
C PHE A 77 4.28 -2.33 15.34
N GLY A 78 4.57 -2.31 16.64
CA GLY A 78 4.50 -3.50 17.49
C GLY A 78 5.68 -4.47 17.30
N LYS A 79 5.53 -5.69 17.83
CA LYS A 79 6.54 -6.75 17.75
C LYS A 79 6.15 -7.78 16.69
N PHE A 80 7.02 -8.01 15.72
CA PHE A 80 6.82 -9.02 14.69
C PHE A 80 8.14 -9.39 14.00
N ASN A 81 8.11 -10.50 13.27
CA ASN A 81 9.23 -10.95 12.43
C ASN A 81 9.18 -10.25 11.07
N LEU A 82 10.28 -9.63 10.70
CA LEU A 82 10.44 -8.97 9.41
C LEU A 82 10.52 -10.00 8.28
N PHE A 83 10.22 -9.54 7.08
CA PHE A 83 10.68 -10.18 5.85
C PHE A 83 12.01 -9.60 5.40
N VAL A 84 12.77 -10.34 4.59
CA VAL A 84 14.11 -9.93 4.13
C VAL A 84 14.09 -8.54 3.49
N HIS A 85 13.12 -8.26 2.61
CA HIS A 85 13.02 -6.94 1.97
C HIS A 85 12.73 -5.80 2.96
N GLN A 86 12.08 -6.09 4.09
CA GLN A 86 11.79 -5.09 5.12
C GLN A 86 13.03 -4.80 5.96
N GLU A 87 13.75 -5.85 6.39
CA GLU A 87 15.00 -5.69 7.12
C GLU A 87 16.05 -4.94 6.28
N GLU A 88 16.23 -5.34 5.02
CA GLU A 88 17.17 -4.67 4.12
C GLU A 88 16.83 -3.19 3.92
N ALA A 89 15.55 -2.87 3.73
CA ALA A 89 15.10 -1.49 3.55
C ALA A 89 15.34 -0.65 4.82
N LEU A 90 14.97 -1.18 6.00
CA LEU A 90 15.20 -0.49 7.28
C LEU A 90 16.68 -0.24 7.54
N ARG A 91 17.56 -1.22 7.26
CA ARG A 91 19.01 -1.06 7.40
C ARG A 91 19.57 -0.02 6.42
N LYS A 92 19.14 -0.03 5.15
CA LYS A 92 19.55 0.98 4.14
C LYS A 92 19.08 2.38 4.54
N GLY A 93 17.83 2.51 4.95
CA GLY A 93 17.24 3.76 5.40
C GLY A 93 17.91 4.31 6.66
N ALA A 94 18.16 3.47 7.66
CA ALA A 94 18.88 3.85 8.88
C ALA A 94 20.32 4.32 8.61
N ALA A 95 20.95 3.82 7.55
CA ALA A 95 22.27 4.25 7.09
C ALA A 95 22.23 5.50 6.18
N GLY A 96 21.07 6.15 6.01
CA GLY A 96 20.91 7.33 5.16
C GLY A 96 21.04 7.05 3.65
N LYS A 97 20.93 5.79 3.23
CA LYS A 97 21.07 5.41 1.82
C LYS A 97 19.72 5.47 1.12
N SER A 98 19.70 5.96 -0.12
CA SER A 98 18.55 5.82 -1.01
C SER A 98 18.34 4.36 -1.41
N PHE A 99 17.09 3.93 -1.53
CA PHE A 99 16.75 2.57 -1.94
C PHE A 99 15.42 2.49 -2.68
N ILE A 100 15.26 1.42 -3.46
CA ILE A 100 14.01 1.06 -4.13
C ILE A 100 13.57 -0.29 -3.56
N VAL A 101 12.29 -0.42 -3.19
CA VAL A 101 11.69 -1.68 -2.73
C VAL A 101 10.79 -2.22 -3.82
N THR A 102 11.18 -3.35 -4.41
CA THR A 102 10.38 -4.08 -5.40
C THR A 102 9.78 -5.32 -4.76
N SER A 103 8.46 -5.31 -4.54
CA SER A 103 7.74 -6.43 -3.94
C SER A 103 6.25 -6.38 -4.30
N GLY A 104 5.57 -7.52 -4.17
CA GLY A 104 4.14 -7.64 -4.47
C GLY A 104 3.24 -6.78 -3.58
N THR A 105 1.99 -6.61 -4.01
CA THR A 105 0.94 -5.93 -3.22
C THR A 105 0.72 -6.67 -1.89
N GLY A 106 0.50 -5.93 -0.80
CA GLY A 106 0.30 -6.52 0.53
C GLY A 106 1.56 -7.07 1.20
N SER A 107 2.75 -6.95 0.61
CA SER A 107 4.01 -7.43 1.20
C SER A 107 4.53 -6.60 2.38
N GLY A 108 3.77 -5.61 2.86
CA GLY A 108 4.20 -4.68 3.90
C GLY A 108 5.25 -3.66 3.46
N LYS A 109 5.12 -3.08 2.26
CA LYS A 109 5.96 -1.93 1.80
C LYS A 109 5.77 -0.69 2.67
N SER A 110 4.58 -0.49 3.24
CA SER A 110 4.32 0.64 4.15
C SER A 110 5.29 0.69 5.31
N LEU A 111 5.60 -0.46 5.91
CA LEU A 111 6.60 -0.56 6.96
C LEU A 111 7.99 -0.09 6.50
N THR A 112 8.38 -0.35 5.26
CA THR A 112 9.76 -0.05 4.82
C THR A 112 10.02 1.44 4.75
N PHE A 113 9.08 2.22 4.20
CA PHE A 113 9.25 3.67 4.12
C PHE A 113 8.83 4.37 5.43
N LEU A 114 7.69 4.02 6.04
CA LEU A 114 7.27 4.65 7.30
C LEU A 114 8.23 4.31 8.45
N GLY A 115 8.70 3.06 8.53
CA GLY A 115 9.67 2.66 9.54
C GLY A 115 11.00 3.39 9.38
N THR A 116 11.42 3.67 8.13
CA THR A 116 12.60 4.50 7.85
C THR A 116 12.38 5.95 8.28
N ILE A 117 11.23 6.54 7.90
CA ILE A 117 10.86 7.91 8.25
C ILE A 117 10.77 8.07 9.77
N PHE A 118 9.99 7.25 10.46
CA PHE A 118 9.84 7.32 11.91
C PHE A 118 11.15 7.08 12.65
N ASN A 119 12.02 6.19 12.14
CA ASN A 119 13.34 6.01 12.73
C ASN A 119 14.17 7.29 12.66
N HIS A 120 14.11 8.01 11.54
CA HIS A 120 14.76 9.31 11.40
C HIS A 120 14.11 10.35 12.33
N LEU A 121 12.79 10.47 12.33
CA LEU A 121 12.05 11.44 13.16
C LEU A 121 12.32 11.25 14.66
N PHE A 122 12.26 10.01 15.15
CA PHE A 122 12.50 9.72 16.56
C PHE A 122 13.93 10.03 17.01
N LYS A 123 14.90 9.99 16.09
CA LYS A 123 16.30 10.39 16.37
C LYS A 123 16.53 11.90 16.33
N HIS A 124 15.61 12.67 15.74
CA HIS A 124 15.75 14.12 15.50
C HIS A 124 14.48 14.89 15.95
N GLN A 125 13.95 14.58 17.13
CA GLN A 125 12.69 15.18 17.62
C GLN A 125 12.82 16.69 17.88
N GLU A 126 14.00 17.14 18.30
CA GLU A 126 14.27 18.55 18.64
C GLU A 126 14.49 19.46 17.42
N GLU A 127 14.63 18.89 16.22
CA GLU A 127 14.84 19.66 14.99
C GLU A 127 13.50 20.15 14.44
N PRO A 128 13.24 21.45 14.28
CA PRO A 128 11.98 21.93 13.72
C PRO A 128 11.93 21.77 12.20
N GLY A 129 10.72 21.67 11.65
CA GLY A 129 10.45 21.71 10.22
C GLY A 129 10.18 20.35 9.56
N VAL A 130 9.94 20.40 8.24
CA VAL A 130 9.60 19.22 7.43
C VAL A 130 10.82 18.31 7.26
N LYS A 131 10.68 17.05 7.69
CA LYS A 131 11.73 16.03 7.61
C LYS A 131 11.38 14.92 6.62
N ALA A 132 10.10 14.76 6.27
CA ALA A 132 9.65 13.80 5.27
C ALA A 132 8.51 14.35 4.40
N ILE A 133 8.57 14.05 3.11
CA ILE A 133 7.50 14.33 2.15
C ILE A 133 7.11 12.99 1.51
N LEU A 134 5.85 12.59 1.67
CA LEU A 134 5.28 11.42 1.01
C LEU A 134 4.47 11.90 -0.18
N VAL A 135 4.87 11.46 -1.37
CA VAL A 135 4.22 11.81 -2.64
C VAL A 135 3.41 10.63 -3.15
N TYR A 136 2.12 10.83 -3.41
CA TYR A 136 1.24 9.81 -3.98
C TYR A 136 0.58 10.29 -5.28
N PRO A 137 0.29 9.38 -6.23
CA PRO A 137 -0.35 9.77 -7.48
C PRO A 137 -1.84 10.14 -7.33
N MET A 138 -2.46 9.86 -6.18
CA MET A 138 -3.90 10.03 -5.98
C MET A 138 -4.23 10.41 -4.53
N ASN A 139 -5.14 11.36 -4.34
CA ASN A 139 -5.63 11.78 -3.01
C ASN A 139 -6.21 10.63 -2.19
N ALA A 140 -6.81 9.62 -2.83
CA ALA A 140 -7.31 8.44 -2.14
C ALA A 140 -6.20 7.66 -1.41
N LEU A 141 -5.00 7.57 -2.02
CA LEU A 141 -3.84 6.93 -1.40
C LEU A 141 -3.27 7.79 -0.27
N ILE A 142 -3.28 9.12 -0.42
CA ILE A 142 -2.90 10.07 0.62
C ILE A 142 -3.80 9.89 1.85
N ASN A 143 -5.12 9.88 1.65
CA ASN A 143 -6.09 9.69 2.73
C ASN A 143 -5.89 8.32 3.40
N SER A 144 -5.69 7.25 2.63
CA SER A 144 -5.39 5.94 3.18
C SER A 144 -4.09 5.92 4.00
N GLN A 145 -3.09 6.69 3.58
CA GLN A 145 -1.80 6.75 4.26
C GLN A 145 -1.87 7.60 5.54
N GLU A 146 -2.65 8.68 5.51
CA GLU A 146 -2.95 9.50 6.68
C GLU A 146 -3.61 8.66 7.78
N GLU A 147 -4.62 7.86 7.44
CA GLU A 147 -5.29 6.96 8.37
C GLU A 147 -4.34 5.89 8.93
N GLU A 148 -3.39 5.40 8.13
CA GLU A 148 -2.39 4.46 8.63
C GLU A 148 -1.43 5.13 9.64
N ILE A 149 -1.01 6.37 9.39
CA ILE A 149 -0.19 7.13 10.35
C ILE A 149 -0.99 7.40 11.63
N LYS A 150 -2.28 7.75 11.55
CA LYS A 150 -3.15 7.91 12.72
C LYS A 150 -3.24 6.63 13.57
N LYS A 151 -3.32 5.45 12.95
CA LYS A 151 -3.29 4.18 13.69
C LYS A 151 -1.95 3.96 14.38
N LEU A 152 -0.84 4.26 13.70
CA LEU A 152 0.49 4.14 14.30
C LEU A 152 0.69 5.12 15.47
N ALA A 153 0.13 6.33 15.36
CA ALA A 153 0.09 7.30 16.44
C ALA A 153 -0.76 6.79 17.63
N ALA A 154 -1.94 6.24 17.35
CA ALA A 154 -2.81 5.66 18.38
C ALA A 154 -2.15 4.46 19.08
N ASN A 155 -1.40 3.62 18.36
CA ASN A 155 -0.62 2.54 18.96
C ASN A 155 0.47 3.05 19.91
N PHE A 156 1.07 4.20 19.58
CA PHE A 156 2.11 4.83 20.39
C PHE A 156 1.57 5.40 21.71
N GLY A 157 0.39 6.03 21.65
CA GLY A 157 -0.28 6.69 22.77
C GLY A 157 -0.19 8.22 22.70
N ASP A 158 -0.64 8.87 23.78
CA ASP A 158 -0.84 10.33 23.85
C ASP A 158 0.46 11.14 23.65
N ASP A 159 1.62 10.54 23.94
CA ASP A 159 2.94 11.16 23.81
C ASP A 159 3.55 11.01 22.40
N PHE A 160 2.74 10.73 21.36
CA PHE A 160 3.25 10.55 20.01
C PHE A 160 3.93 11.85 19.50
N PRO A 161 5.26 11.85 19.27
CA PRO A 161 6.02 13.09 19.10
C PRO A 161 6.07 13.59 17.65
N VAL A 162 5.33 12.96 16.73
CA VAL A 162 5.43 13.23 15.29
C VAL A 162 4.17 13.92 14.79
N THR A 163 4.38 15.05 14.11
CA THR A 163 3.32 15.82 13.46
C THR A 163 3.23 15.50 11.97
N PHE A 164 2.02 15.47 11.43
CA PHE A 164 1.81 15.23 9.99
C PHE A 164 0.59 16.00 9.48
N ARG A 165 0.66 16.49 8.25
CA ARG A 165 -0.45 17.18 7.56
C ARG A 165 -0.51 16.79 6.08
N LYS A 166 -1.72 16.82 5.52
CA LYS A 166 -1.91 16.76 4.07
C LYS A 166 -1.65 18.14 3.48
N TYR A 167 -1.06 18.16 2.29
CA TYR A 167 -0.87 19.35 1.49
C TYR A 167 -1.21 19.04 0.05
N THR A 168 -2.51 19.07 -0.25
CA THR A 168 -3.05 18.70 -1.57
C THR A 168 -3.90 19.82 -2.15
N GLY A 169 -4.30 19.64 -3.42
CA GLY A 169 -5.26 20.51 -4.11
C GLY A 169 -6.61 20.67 -3.40
N GLN A 170 -6.96 19.79 -2.46
CA GLN A 170 -8.26 19.76 -1.77
C GLN A 170 -8.29 20.54 -0.45
N GLU A 171 -7.14 20.85 0.14
CA GLU A 171 -7.08 21.63 1.38
C GLU A 171 -7.44 23.10 1.12
N SER A 172 -8.10 23.76 2.08
CA SER A 172 -8.43 25.17 2.02
C SER A 172 -7.18 26.05 2.05
N GLU A 173 -7.33 27.30 1.64
CA GLU A 173 -6.25 28.28 1.71
C GLU A 173 -5.76 28.49 3.14
N GLU A 174 -6.67 28.51 4.13
CA GLU A 174 -6.27 28.63 5.54
C GLU A 174 -5.44 27.43 6.00
N GLN A 175 -5.83 26.21 5.62
CA GLN A 175 -5.09 25.00 5.97
C GLN A 175 -3.69 24.99 5.36
N ARG A 176 -3.54 25.46 4.12
CA ARG A 176 -2.21 25.59 3.47
C ARG A 176 -1.34 26.61 4.17
N GLN A 177 -1.88 27.78 4.50
CA GLN A 177 -1.16 28.82 5.23
C GLN A 177 -0.74 28.36 6.64
N GLU A 178 -1.56 27.54 7.30
CA GLU A 178 -1.20 26.93 8.59
C GLU A 178 0.00 25.99 8.45
N VAL A 179 0.00 25.12 7.42
CA VAL A 179 1.12 24.21 7.15
C VAL A 179 2.40 24.97 6.81
N GLU A 180 2.30 26.08 6.08
CA GLU A 180 3.47 26.91 5.73
C GLU A 180 4.01 27.69 6.94
N SER A 181 3.13 28.18 7.81
CA SER A 181 3.52 28.93 9.01
C SER A 181 4.05 28.02 10.13
N ASN A 182 3.48 26.82 10.25
CA ASN A 182 3.81 25.81 11.26
C ASN A 182 4.10 24.46 10.58
N PRO A 183 5.28 24.30 9.97
CA PRO A 183 5.62 23.10 9.20
C PRO A 183 5.60 21.83 10.06
N PRO A 184 4.85 20.78 9.67
CA PRO A 184 4.85 19.50 10.37
C PRO A 184 6.13 18.70 10.05
N ASP A 185 6.39 17.62 10.80
CA ASP A 185 7.48 16.70 10.50
C ASP A 185 7.27 15.98 9.15
N ILE A 186 6.00 15.65 8.83
CA ILE A 186 5.61 14.91 7.64
C ILE A 186 4.56 15.68 6.83
N ILE A 187 4.83 15.85 5.54
CA ILE A 187 3.84 16.30 4.55
C ILE A 187 3.40 15.10 3.70
N LEU A 188 2.08 14.95 3.50
CA LEU A 188 1.50 14.03 2.52
C LEU A 188 0.91 14.83 1.35
N THR A 189 1.37 14.57 0.12
CA THR A 189 1.04 15.37 -1.07
C THR A 189 0.82 14.52 -2.32
#